data_AF-A0A947M894-F1
#
_entry.id   AF-A0A947M894-F1
#
_cell.length_a   1.000
_cell.length_b   1.000
_cell.length_c   1.000
_cell.angle_alpha   90.00
_cell.angle_beta   90.00
_cell.angle_gamma   90.00
#
_symmetry.space_group_name_H-M   'P 1'
#
loop_
_entity.id
_entity.type
_entity.pdbx_description
1 polymer ?
#
loop_
_entity_poly.entity_id
_entity_poly.type
_entity_poly.pdbx_seq_one_letter_code
_entity_poly.pdbx_strand_id
1 'polypeptide(L)'
;DEGATATAKTMDNPALRNKALAESAEIQAERENLDAALASIGHIDDLPFRDKAHRTISKILANSLQYDKALAAAAKIDNNYQRAQAILYILARQISPEEVSVE
;
A
#
# COMPACT_ATOMS: atom_id res chain seq x y z
N ASP A 1 13.58 2.79 8.76
CA ASP A 1 12.27 3.41 8.42
C ASP A 1 11.58 3.90 9.69
N GLU A 2 11.67 3.20 10.83
CA GLU A 2 11.17 3.72 12.13
C GLU A 2 11.60 5.17 12.48
N GLY A 3 12.88 5.52 12.32
CA GLY A 3 13.35 6.90 12.54
C GLY A 3 12.77 7.91 11.55
N ALA A 4 12.50 7.50 10.30
CA ALA A 4 11.87 8.34 9.30
C ALA A 4 10.39 8.56 9.64
N THR A 5 9.67 7.50 10.03
CA THR A 5 8.29 7.59 10.54
C THR A 5 8.20 8.48 11.79
N ALA A 6 9.16 8.37 12.72
CA ALA A 6 9.23 9.24 13.90
C ALA A 6 9.42 10.71 13.53
N THR A 7 10.32 11.00 12.58
CA THR A 7 10.55 12.36 12.06
C THR A 7 9.32 12.91 11.34
N ALA A 8 8.64 12.08 10.55
CA ALA A 8 7.42 12.48 9.85
C ALA A 8 6.32 12.90 10.83
N LYS A 9 6.14 12.15 11.93
CA LYS A 9 5.13 12.45 12.97
C LYS A 9 5.29 13.83 13.61
N THR A 10 6.50 14.38 13.66
CA THR A 10 6.77 15.70 14.25
C THR A 10 6.55 16.85 13.27
N MET A 11 6.11 16.59 12.03
CA MET A 11 5.88 17.64 11.05
C MET A 11 4.57 18.39 11.34
N ASP A 12 4.66 19.73 11.38
CA ASP A 12 3.52 20.61 11.62
C ASP A 12 2.57 20.69 10.42
N ASN A 13 3.13 20.65 9.20
CA ASN A 13 2.30 20.68 7.99
C ASN A 13 1.65 19.31 7.76
N PRO A 14 0.31 19.18 7.83
CA PRO A 14 -0.37 17.89 7.77
C PRO A 14 -0.22 17.20 6.41
N ALA A 15 -0.21 17.96 5.30
CA ALA A 15 -0.05 17.39 3.98
C ALA A 15 1.36 16.81 3.79
N LEU A 16 2.39 17.51 4.26
CA LEU A 16 3.77 17.01 4.22
C LEU A 16 3.98 15.82 5.16
N ARG A 17 3.38 15.86 6.36
CA ARG A 17 3.38 14.73 7.30
C ARG A 17 2.79 13.48 6.68
N ASN A 18 1.58 13.57 6.15
CA ASN A 18 0.88 12.44 5.52
C ASN A 18 1.65 11.89 4.33
N LYS A 19 2.27 12.76 3.53
CA LYS A 19 3.14 12.35 2.42
C LYS A 19 4.36 11.58 2.92
N ALA A 20 5.08 12.08 3.93
CA ALA A 20 6.27 11.43 4.46
C ALA A 20 5.98 10.07 5.14
N LEU A 21 4.83 9.96 5.81
CA LEU A 21 4.35 8.69 6.36
C LEU A 21 4.03 7.67 5.25
N ALA A 22 3.41 8.11 4.15
CA ALA A 22 3.15 7.25 3.00
C ALA A 22 4.45 6.78 2.32
N GLU A 23 5.43 7.67 2.13
CA GLU A 23 6.75 7.31 1.59
C GLU A 23 7.50 6.32 2.49
N SER A 24 7.39 6.48 3.82
CA SER A 24 7.95 5.51 4.78
C SER A 24 7.31 4.13 4.63
N ALA A 25 5.99 4.08 4.44
CA ALA A 25 5.27 2.84 4.20
C ALA A 25 5.62 2.17 2.87
N GLU A 26 5.86 2.94 1.81
CA GLU A 26 6.34 2.42 0.52
C GLU A 26 7.70 1.72 0.69
N ILE A 27 8.67 2.34 1.34
CA ILE A 27 9.99 1.75 1.59
C ILE A 27 9.89 0.48 2.45
N GLN A 28 9.00 0.47 3.44
CA GLN A 28 8.75 -0.72 4.28
C GLN A 28 8.14 -1.87 3.47
N ALA A 29 7.21 -1.57 2.56
CA ALA A 29 6.60 -2.55 1.66
C ALA A 29 7.59 -3.08 0.61
N GLU A 30 8.50 -2.26 0.10
CA GLU A 30 9.60 -2.70 -0.79
C GLU A 30 10.53 -3.72 -0.11
N ARG A 31 10.63 -3.66 1.22
CA ARG A 31 11.33 -4.64 2.06
C ARG A 31 10.44 -5.81 2.51
N GLU A 32 9.26 -5.93 1.90
CA GLU A 32 8.24 -6.95 2.18
C GLU A 32 7.71 -6.96 3.63
N ASN A 33 7.93 -5.87 4.38
CA ASN A 33 7.48 -5.71 5.76
C ASN A 33 6.12 -5.00 5.80
N LEU A 34 5.05 -5.78 5.61
CA LEU A 34 3.69 -5.28 5.61
C LEU A 34 3.30 -4.65 6.95
N ASP A 35 3.67 -5.26 8.08
CA ASP A 35 3.25 -4.78 9.41
C ASP A 35 3.80 -3.37 9.69
N ALA A 36 5.08 -3.14 9.37
CA ALA A 36 5.68 -1.81 9.48
C ALA A 36 5.00 -0.80 8.54
N ALA A 37 4.73 -1.20 7.29
CA ALA A 37 4.04 -0.35 6.32
C ALA A 37 2.64 0.06 6.80
N LEU A 38 1.85 -0.90 7.30
CA LEU A 38 0.52 -0.65 7.85
C LEU A 38 0.58 0.22 9.11
N ALA A 39 1.58 0.03 9.97
CA ALA A 39 1.78 0.89 11.14
C ALA A 39 2.07 2.34 10.74
N SER A 40 2.94 2.57 9.74
CA SER A 40 3.22 3.93 9.23
C SER A 40 1.97 4.57 8.61
N ILE A 41 1.20 3.82 7.81
CA ILE A 41 -0.07 4.31 7.23
C ILE A 41 -1.10 4.61 8.32
N GLY A 42 -1.11 3.86 9.42
CA GLY A 42 -2.00 4.09 10.56
C GLY A 42 -1.84 5.47 11.22
N HIS A 43 -0.74 6.17 10.97
CA HIS A 43 -0.50 7.55 11.44
C HIS A 43 -0.95 8.63 10.44
N ILE A 44 -1.43 8.24 9.25
CA ILE A 44 -1.96 9.19 8.26
C ILE A 44 -3.38 9.56 8.67
N ASP A 45 -3.59 10.86 8.95
CA ASP A 45 -4.86 11.38 9.43
C ASP A 45 -5.86 11.68 8.29
N ASP A 46 -5.35 11.85 7.06
CA ASP A 46 -6.18 12.15 5.89
C ASP A 46 -6.57 10.87 5.13
N LEU A 47 -7.87 10.66 4.97
CA LEU A 47 -8.42 9.46 4.35
C LEU A 47 -7.96 9.27 2.89
N PRO A 48 -8.05 10.27 1.99
CA PRO A 48 -7.47 10.17 0.65
C PRO A 48 -5.98 9.79 0.62
N PHE A 49 -5.15 10.34 1.51
CA PHE A 49 -3.74 9.95 1.61
C PHE A 49 -3.58 8.49 2.06
N ARG A 50 -4.37 8.05 3.04
CA ARG A 50 -4.35 6.66 3.54
C ARG A 50 -4.78 5.65 2.48
N ASP A 51 -5.87 5.91 1.76
CA ASP A 51 -6.34 5.08 0.65
C ASP A 51 -5.26 4.97 -0.45
N LYS A 52 -4.65 6.11 -0.80
CA LYS A 52 -3.56 6.13 -1.77
C LYS A 52 -2.37 5.29 -1.30
N ALA A 53 -1.96 5.42 -0.04
CA ALA A 53 -0.83 4.68 0.52
C ALA A 53 -1.10 3.17 0.55
N HIS A 54 -2.27 2.73 1.01
CA HIS A 54 -2.68 1.31 0.98
C HIS A 54 -2.67 0.75 -0.45
N ARG A 55 -3.17 1.52 -1.42
CA ARG A 55 -3.10 1.15 -2.84
C ARG A 55 -1.67 1.08 -3.36
N THR A 56 -0.76 1.97 -2.97
CA THR A 56 0.62 1.87 -3.44
C THR A 56 1.30 0.63 -2.87
N ILE A 57 1.23 0.42 -1.55
CA ILE A 57 1.90 -0.73 -0.93
C ILE A 57 1.32 -2.07 -1.41
N SER A 58 0.01 -2.13 -1.71
CA SER A 58 -0.59 -3.35 -2.30
C SER A 58 0.01 -3.66 -3.67
N LYS A 59 0.26 -2.64 -4.50
CA LYS A 59 0.92 -2.81 -5.81
C LYS A 59 2.39 -3.22 -5.66
N ILE A 60 3.13 -2.63 -4.73
CA ILE A 60 4.53 -2.99 -4.45
C ILE A 60 4.61 -4.47 -4.06
N LEU A 61 3.79 -4.91 -3.10
CA LEU A 61 3.77 -6.29 -2.63
C LEU A 61 3.34 -7.27 -3.74
N ALA A 62 2.34 -6.93 -4.54
CA ALA A 62 1.95 -7.73 -5.70
C ALA A 62 3.07 -7.84 -6.73
N ASN A 63 3.87 -6.77 -6.89
CA ASN A 63 5.01 -6.78 -7.79
C ASN A 63 6.14 -7.69 -7.30
N SER A 64 6.28 -7.86 -5.99
CA SER A 64 7.18 -8.82 -5.36
C SER A 64 6.55 -10.21 -5.16
N LEU A 65 5.43 -10.53 -5.83
CA LEU A 65 4.71 -11.81 -5.74
C LEU A 65 4.16 -12.14 -4.32
N GLN A 66 4.10 -11.16 -3.42
CA GLN A 66 3.57 -11.28 -2.05
C GLN A 66 2.04 -11.08 -2.06
N TYR A 67 1.30 -11.93 -2.78
CA TYR A 67 -0.11 -11.69 -3.09
C TYR A 67 -1.03 -11.63 -1.86
N ASP A 68 -0.82 -12.47 -0.85
CA ASP A 68 -1.62 -12.43 0.38
C ASP A 68 -1.43 -11.11 1.13
N LYS A 69 -0.18 -10.63 1.23
CA LYS A 69 0.15 -9.33 1.84
C LYS A 69 -0.44 -8.18 1.01
N ALA A 70 -0.36 -8.29 -0.32
CA ALA A 70 -0.93 -7.30 -1.23
C ALA A 70 -2.45 -7.20 -1.04
N LEU A 71 -3.15 -8.33 -0.93
CA LEU A 71 -4.59 -8.39 -0.68
C LEU A 71 -4.95 -7.81 0.68
N ALA A 72 -4.17 -8.13 1.73
CA ALA A 72 -4.35 -7.57 3.06
C ALA A 72 -4.22 -6.04 3.06
N ALA A 73 -3.25 -5.49 2.34
CA ALA A 73 -3.11 -4.04 2.16
C ALA A 73 -4.27 -3.43 1.36
N ALA A 74 -4.67 -4.04 0.24
CA ALA A 74 -5.78 -3.55 -0.59
C ALA A 74 -7.11 -3.57 0.18
N ALA A 75 -7.34 -4.55 1.06
CA ALA A 75 -8.53 -4.66 1.88
C ALA A 75 -8.70 -3.49 2.87
N LYS A 76 -7.63 -2.74 3.18
CA LYS A 76 -7.66 -1.55 4.04
C LYS A 76 -8.08 -0.26 3.32
N ILE A 77 -8.21 -0.29 1.98
CA ILE A 77 -8.68 0.85 1.21
C ILE A 77 -10.18 1.05 1.47
N ASP A 78 -10.57 2.21 1.97
CA ASP A 78 -11.96 2.54 2.28
C ASP A 78 -12.77 2.80 1.01
N ASN A 79 -12.22 3.54 0.05
CA ASN A 79 -12.88 3.80 -1.22
C ASN A 79 -13.06 2.50 -2.05
N ASN A 80 -14.31 2.06 -2.20
CA ASN A 80 -14.67 0.82 -2.90
C ASN A 80 -14.11 0.73 -4.33
N TYR A 81 -14.12 1.83 -5.09
CA TYR A 81 -13.62 1.85 -6.46
C TYR A 81 -12.09 1.70 -6.51
N GLN A 82 -11.37 2.36 -5.60
CA GLN A 82 -9.92 2.21 -5.48
C GLN A 82 -9.55 0.80 -4.99
N ARG A 83 -10.32 0.25 -4.04
CA ARG A 83 -10.13 -1.13 -3.54
C ARG A 83 -10.31 -2.15 -4.66
N ALA A 84 -11.37 -2.04 -5.44
CA ALA A 84 -11.62 -2.92 -6.58
C ALA A 84 -10.48 -2.87 -7.61
N GLN A 85 -9.97 -1.68 -7.94
CA GLN A 85 -8.83 -1.54 -8.84
C GLN A 85 -7.55 -2.17 -8.29
N ALA A 86 -7.29 -2.03 -6.99
CA ALA A 86 -6.12 -2.65 -6.35
C ALA A 86 -6.21 -4.18 -6.41
N ILE A 87 -7.38 -4.75 -6.12
CA ILE A 87 -7.63 -6.19 -6.21
C ILE A 87 -7.50 -6.69 -7.66
N LEU A 88 -8.05 -5.96 -8.63
CA LEU A 88 -7.91 -6.30 -10.06
C LEU A 88 -6.44 -6.33 -10.48
N TYR A 89 -5.64 -5.36 -10.02
CA TYR A 89 -4.20 -5.34 -10.28
C TYR A 89 -3.49 -6.57 -9.70
N ILE A 90 -3.84 -6.97 -8.47
CA ILE A 90 -3.27 -8.16 -7.81
C ILE A 90 -3.62 -9.44 -8.58
N LEU A 91 -4.87 -9.58 -9.03
CA LEU A 91 -5.30 -10.72 -9.84
C LEU A 91 -4.57 -10.76 -11.19
N ALA A 92 -4.48 -9.63 -11.88
CA ALA A 92 -3.78 -9.54 -13.16
C ALA A 92 -2.28 -9.88 -13.03
N ARG A 93 -1.67 -9.68 -11.87
CA ARG A 93 -0.27 -10.07 -11.60
C ARG A 93 -0.09 -11.56 -11.35
N GLN A 94 -1.15 -12.32 -11.12
CA GLN A 94 -1.13 -13.78 -10.90
C GLN A 94 -1.41 -14.57 -12.17
N ILE A 95 -2.14 -13.98 -13.10
CA ILE A 95 -2.49 -14.64 -14.37
C ILE A 95 -1.32 -14.49 -15.33
N SER A 96 -0.72 -15.61 -15.75
CA SER A 96 0.17 -15.61 -16.92
C SER A 96 -0.68 -15.42 -18.20
N PRO A 97 -0.20 -14.68 -19.22
CA PRO A 97 -0.89 -14.60 -20.51
C PRO A 97 -1.23 -15.96 -21.13
N GLU A 98 -0.50 -17.02 -20.77
CA GLU A 98 -0.70 -18.39 -21.26
C GLU A 98 -1.83 -19.15 -20.54
N GLU A 99 -2.20 -18.74 -19.32
CA GLU A 99 -3.26 -19.41 -18.52
C GLU A 99 -4.67 -18.99 -18.95
N VAL A 100 -4.81 -17.98 -19.81
CA VAL A 100 -6.08 -17.52 -20.37
C VAL A 100 -6.36 -18.24 -21.69
N SER A 101 -6.31 -19.57 -21.70
CA SER A 101 -6.88 -20.36 -22.79
C SER A 101 -8.34 -20.68 -22.46
N VAL A 102 -9.25 -19.95 -23.07
CA VAL A 102 -10.66 -20.36 -23.21
C VAL A 102 -10.69 -21.37 -24.36
N GLU A 103 -10.50 -22.65 -24.05
CA GLU A 103 -11.00 -23.74 -24.90
C GLU A 103 -12.53 -23.86 -24.78
#